data_AF-A0A3D1XT27-F1
#
_entry.id   AF-A0A3D1XT27-F1
#
_cell.length_a   1.000
_cell.length_b   1.000
_cell.length_c   1.000
_cell.angle_alpha   90.00
_cell.angle_beta   90.00
_cell.angle_gamma   90.00
#
_symmetry.space_group_name_H-M   'P 1'
#
loop_
_entity.id
_entity.type
_entity.pdbx_description
1 polymer ?
#
loop_
_entity_poly.entity_id
_entity_poly.type
_entity_poly.pdbx_seq_one_letter_code
_entity_poly.pdbx_strand_id
1 'polypeptide(L)' 'ACAQGPTLVVYPDAVWYAPRSKEDMDEILKEHLQNNRPVERLIIPFK' A
#
# COMPACT_ATOMS: atom_id res chain seq x y z
N ALA A 1 6.54 -1.57 12.24
CA ALA A 1 6.58 -0.42 11.31
C ALA A 1 8.00 -0.07 10.84
N CYS A 2 8.95 0.28 11.72
CA CYS A 2 10.28 0.76 11.28
C CYS A 2 11.12 -0.26 10.47
N ALA A 3 11.00 -1.57 10.75
CA ALA A 3 11.74 -2.62 10.03
C ALA A 3 11.17 -2.95 8.63
N GLN A 4 10.01 -2.41 8.27
CA GLN A 4 9.34 -2.65 6.98
C GLN A 4 9.16 -1.35 6.20
N GLY A 5 9.80 -0.26 6.67
CA GLY A 5 9.74 1.05 6.03
C GLY A 5 10.39 1.04 4.63
N PRO A 6 9.90 1.88 3.70
CA PRO A 6 8.77 2.80 3.84
C PRO A 6 7.40 2.07 3.88
N THR A 7 6.51 2.53 4.76
CA THR A 7 5.15 1.99 4.91
C THR A 7 4.10 3.06 4.62
N LEU A 8 3.02 2.69 3.95
CA LEU A 8 1.90 3.55 3.61
C LEU A 8 0.59 2.91 4.09
N VAL A 9 -0.33 3.70 4.63
CA VAL A 9 -1.66 3.22 5.05
C VAL A 9 -2.74 4.00 4.31
N VAL A 10 -3.74 3.29 3.81
CA VAL A 10 -4.93 3.88 3.18
C VAL A 10 -6.12 3.74 4.12
N TYR A 11 -6.74 4.87 4.47
CA TYR A 11 -7.99 4.93 5.22
C TYR A 11 -9.14 5.34 4.30
N PRO A 12 -10.39 4.90 4.58
CA PRO A 12 -10.85 4.15 5.76
C PRO A 12 -10.55 2.64 5.74
N ASP A 13 -10.02 2.11 4.64
CA ASP A 13 -9.88 0.66 4.40
C ASP A 13 -8.88 -0.06 5.34
N ALA A 14 -8.07 0.70 6.09
CA ALA A 14 -7.06 0.20 7.02
C ALA A 14 -6.05 -0.77 6.36
N VAL A 15 -5.76 -0.59 5.08
CA VAL A 15 -4.81 -1.39 4.32
C VAL A 15 -3.41 -0.78 4.44
N TRP A 16 -2.44 -1.62 4.80
CA TRP A 16 -1.03 -1.24 4.93
C TRP A 16 -0.21 -1.79 3.78
N TYR A 17 0.62 -0.95 3.19
CA TYR A 17 1.53 -1.27 2.09
C TYR A 17 2.99 -1.04 2.48
N ALA A 18 3.89 -1.78 1.85
CA ALA A 18 5.33 -1.53 1.90
C ALA A 18 5.93 -1.44 0.48
N PRO A 19 5.74 -0.32 -0.23
CA PRO A 19 6.26 -0.13 -1.58
C PRO A 19 7.79 -0.12 -1.59
N ARG A 20 8.40 -0.73 -2.62
CA ARG A 20 9.86 -0.81 -2.77
C ARG A 20 10.38 0.07 -3.92
N SER A 21 9.51 0.53 -4.79
CA SER A 21 9.84 1.44 -5.88
C SER A 21 8.77 2.54 -6.08
N LYS A 22 9.02 3.44 -7.03
CA LYS A 22 8.04 4.47 -7.42
C LYS A 22 6.89 3.87 -8.20
N GLU A 23 7.15 2.84 -9.00
CA GLU A 23 6.14 2.12 -9.76
C GLU A 23 5.14 1.43 -8.83
N ASP A 24 5.60 0.87 -7.71
CA ASP A 24 4.72 0.34 -6.66
C ASP A 24 3.79 1.42 -6.09
N MET A 25 4.33 2.64 -5.88
CA MET A 25 3.53 3.78 -5.42
C MET A 25 2.47 4.19 -6.46
N ASP A 26 2.86 4.33 -7.72
CA ASP A 26 1.94 4.69 -8.80
C ASP A 26 0.83 3.64 -8.98
N GLU A 27 1.16 2.36 -8.81
CA GLU A 27 0.18 1.27 -8.82
C GLU A 27 -0.80 1.38 -7.65
N ILE A 28 -0.33 1.63 -6.42
CA ILE A 28 -1.21 1.82 -5.26
C ILE A 28 -2.15 3.01 -5.48
N LEU A 29 -1.64 4.14 -5.98
CA LEU A 29 -2.46 5.33 -6.22
C LEU A 29 -3.53 5.07 -7.29
N LYS A 30 -3.16 4.42 -8.40
CA LYS A 30 -4.08 4.14 -9.51
C LYS A 30 -5.08 3.04 -9.17
N GLU A 31 -4.62 1.91 -8.67
CA GLU A 31 -5.49 0.77 -8.41
C GLU A 31 -6.29 0.95 -7.12
N HIS A 32 -5.65 1.28 -6.01
CA HIS A 32 -6.38 1.43 -4.75
C HIS A 32 -7.18 2.73 -4.73
N LEU A 33 -6.54 3.90 -4.84
CA LEU A 33 -7.24 5.17 -4.61
C LEU A 33 -8.20 5.56 -5.74
N GLN A 34 -7.83 5.36 -7.00
CA GLN A 34 -8.70 5.76 -8.12
C GLN A 34 -9.71 4.68 -8.48
N ASN A 35 -9.32 3.40 -8.42
CA ASN A 35 -10.13 2.28 -8.90
C ASN A 35 -10.76 1.43 -7.79
N ASN A 36 -10.52 1.73 -6.50
CA ASN A 36 -10.98 0.95 -5.35
C ASN A 36 -10.58 -0.54 -5.39
N ARG A 37 -9.37 -0.82 -5.89
CA ARG A 37 -8.79 -2.18 -5.98
C ARG A 37 -7.47 -2.25 -5.20
N PRO A 38 -7.47 -2.84 -3.99
CA PRO A 38 -6.24 -3.04 -3.23
C PRO A 38 -5.20 -3.88 -3.97
N VAL A 39 -3.93 -3.50 -3.84
CA VAL A 39 -2.81 -4.17 -4.53
C VAL A 39 -2.25 -5.27 -3.62
N GLU A 40 -2.89 -6.44 -3.62
CA GLU A 40 -2.63 -7.54 -2.65
C GLU A 40 -1.15 -7.91 -2.51
N ARG A 41 -0.38 -7.89 -3.60
CA ARG A 41 1.06 -8.22 -3.60
C ARG A 41 1.90 -7.28 -2.72
N LEU A 42 1.44 -6.05 -2.51
CA LEU A 42 2.14 -5.01 -1.76
C LEU A 42 1.61 -4.89 -0.32
N ILE A 43 0.51 -5.57 0.01
CA ILE A 43 -0.11 -5.51 1.33
C ILE A 43 0.79 -6.21 2.35
N ILE A 44 1.02 -5.55 3.47
CA ILE A 44 1.72 -6.12 4.61
C ILE A 44 0.74 -6.35 5.78
N PRO A 45 0.88 -7.45 6.52
CA PRO A 45 0.11 -7.65 7.74
C PRO A 45 0.58 -6.62 8.78
N PHE A 46 -0.36 -5.83 9.29
CA PHE A 46 -0.13 -4.97 10.46
C PHE A 46 -0.75 -5.64 11.69
N LYS A 47 0.10 -6.00 12.65
CA LYS A 47 -0.30 -6.50 13.98
C LYS A 47 0.30 -5.59 15.04
#